data_AF-A0A968VJ10-F1
#
_entry.id   AF-A0A968VJ10-F1
#
_cell.length_a   1.000
_cell.length_b   1.000
_cell.length_c   1.000
_cell.angle_alpha   90.00
_cell.angle_beta   90.00
_cell.angle_gamma   90.00
#
_symmetry.space_group_name_H-M   'P 1'
#
loop_
_entity.id
_entity.type
_entity.pdbx_description
1 polymer ?
#
loop_
_entity_poly.entity_id
_entity_poly.type
_entity_poly.pdbx_seq_one_letter_code
_entity_poly.pdbx_strand_id
1 'polypeptide(L)'
;MSDPKNMSREQRAEAYWRENQRLITILLIIWFVVSYVPILLVNQLNAIVIAGFPLGYYMGSQGSLIVFVVMIFYYAFAMRRLDEKYGLNVK
;
A
#
# COMPACT_ATOMS: atom_id res chain seq x y z
N MET A 1 5.31 -24.60 -8.82
CA MET A 1 4.91 -23.87 -7.61
C MET A 1 5.45 -24.67 -6.42
N SER A 2 6.62 -24.30 -5.91
CA SER A 2 7.30 -25.05 -4.83
C SER A 2 6.82 -24.50 -3.49
N ASP A 3 6.27 -25.36 -2.62
CA ASP A 3 5.88 -24.99 -1.26
C ASP A 3 7.07 -24.36 -0.52
N PRO A 4 6.97 -23.12 0.01
CA PRO A 4 8.07 -22.47 0.74
C PRO A 4 8.56 -23.28 1.94
N LYS A 5 7.80 -24.29 2.38
CA LYS A 5 8.18 -25.22 3.44
C LYS A 5 9.33 -26.18 3.08
N ASN A 6 9.58 -26.43 1.79
CA ASN A 6 10.63 -27.34 1.30
C ASN A 6 11.90 -26.63 0.76
N MET A 7 11.99 -25.30 0.91
CA MET A 7 13.12 -24.48 0.46
C MET A 7 14.25 -24.38 1.49
N SER A 8 15.49 -24.18 1.03
CA SER A 8 16.61 -23.88 1.93
C SER A 8 16.40 -22.54 2.66
N ARG A 9 17.08 -22.31 3.79
CA ARG A 9 16.94 -21.06 4.56
C ARG A 9 17.24 -19.81 3.72
N GLU A 10 18.26 -19.88 2.87
CA GLU A 10 18.66 -18.80 1.95
C GLU A 10 17.58 -18.53 0.90
N GLN A 11 17.03 -19.58 0.29
CA GLN A 11 15.94 -19.46 -0.69
C GLN A 11 14.66 -18.86 -0.09
N ARG A 12 14.33 -19.22 1.16
CA ARG A 12 13.19 -18.64 1.89
C ARG A 12 13.39 -17.15 2.19
N ALA A 13 14.59 -16.76 2.62
CA ALA A 13 14.93 -15.37 2.91
C ALA A 13 14.89 -14.51 1.64
N GLU A 14 15.42 -15.02 0.52
CA GLU A 14 15.41 -14.33 -0.75
C GLU A 14 13.99 -14.14 -1.30
N ALA A 15 13.16 -15.18 -1.23
CA ALA A 15 11.76 -15.11 -1.66
C ALA A 15 10.92 -14.16 -0.79
N TYR A 16 11.12 -14.19 0.53
CA TYR A 16 10.50 -13.25 1.47
C TYR A 16 10.90 -11.80 1.15
N TRP A 17 12.19 -11.54 0.96
CA TRP A 17 12.70 -10.22 0.64
C TRP A 17 12.09 -9.67 -0.66
N ARG A 18 12.03 -10.50 -1.70
CA ARG A 18 11.45 -10.16 -3.01
C ARG A 18 9.97 -9.81 -2.91
N GLU A 19 9.20 -10.55 -2.10
CA GLU A 19 7.79 -10.26 -1.86
C GLU A 19 7.58 -8.99 -1.03
N ASN A 20 8.39 -8.76 0.00
CA ASN A 20 8.36 -7.53 0.78
C ASN A 20 8.69 -6.30 -0.09
N GLN A 21 9.71 -6.39 -0.94
CA GLN A 21 10.03 -5.32 -1.90
C GLN A 21 8.83 -5.03 -2.81
N ARG A 22 8.16 -6.07 -3.32
CA ARG A 22 6.97 -5.88 -4.17
C ARG A 22 5.84 -5.18 -3.40
N LEU A 23 5.60 -5.55 -2.14
CA LEU A 23 4.62 -4.89 -1.28
C LEU A 23 4.95 -3.40 -1.11
N ILE A 24 6.19 -3.08 -0.76
CA ILE A 24 6.67 -1.70 -0.57
C ILE A 24 6.54 -0.91 -1.88
N THR A 25 6.94 -1.48 -3.03
CA THR A 25 6.81 -0.80 -4.34
C THR A 25 5.36 -0.45 -4.66
N ILE A 26 4.41 -1.35 -4.40
CA ILE A 26 2.98 -1.07 -4.62
C ILE A 26 2.52 0.09 -3.72
N LEU A 27 2.91 0.08 -2.44
CA LEU A 27 2.55 1.14 -1.50
C LEU A 27 3.15 2.49 -1.91
N LEU A 28 4.38 2.50 -2.41
CA LEU A 28 5.03 3.71 -2.93
C LEU A 28 4.31 4.27 -4.16
N ILE A 29 3.84 3.40 -5.06
CA ILE A 29 3.04 3.82 -6.22
C ILE A 29 1.73 4.45 -5.75
N ILE A 30 1.01 3.82 -4.82
CA ILE A 30 -0.24 4.37 -4.27
C ILE A 30 0.02 5.70 -3.59
N TRP A 31 1.06 5.77 -2.74
CA TRP A 31 1.49 7.00 -2.08
C TRP A 31 1.75 8.12 -3.09
N PHE A 32 2.49 7.83 -4.15
CA PHE A 32 2.80 8.80 -5.21
C PHE A 32 1.53 9.28 -5.91
N VAL A 33 0.64 8.36 -6.29
CA VAL A 33 -0.64 8.73 -6.92
C VAL A 33 -1.45 9.64 -6.01
N VAL A 34 -1.59 9.29 -4.74
CA VAL A 34 -2.39 10.06 -3.77
C VAL A 34 -1.79 11.43 -3.48
N SER A 35 -0.47 11.56 -3.46
CA SER A 35 0.20 12.84 -3.22
C SER A 35 0.19 13.77 -4.44
N TYR A 36 0.40 13.26 -5.65
CA TYR A 36 0.61 14.09 -6.83
C TYR A 36 -0.62 14.27 -7.71
N VAL A 37 -1.48 13.25 -7.85
CA VAL A 37 -2.65 13.33 -8.75
C VAL A 37 -3.65 14.42 -8.31
N PRO A 38 -3.97 14.59 -7.02
CA PRO A 38 -4.88 15.64 -6.59
C PRO A 38 -4.40 17.06 -6.90
N ILE A 39 -3.08 17.27 -6.89
CA ILE A 39 -2.45 18.57 -7.12
C ILE A 39 -2.40 18.85 -8.63
N LEU A 40 -1.97 17.88 -9.44
CA LEU A 40 -1.82 18.04 -10.89
C LEU A 40 -3.16 18.22 -11.61
N LEU A 41 -4.20 17.53 -11.15
CA LEU A 41 -5.53 17.54 -11.76
C LEU A 41 -6.55 18.32 -10.93
N VAL A 42 -6.12 19.27 -10.10
CA VAL A 42 -6.98 19.99 -9.15
C VAL A 42 -8.20 20.62 -9.83
N ASN A 43 -8.03 21.18 -11.03
CA ASN A 43 -9.10 21.83 -11.78
C ASN A 43 -10.14 20.81 -12.29
N GLN A 44 -9.68 19.64 -12.77
CA GLN A 44 -10.56 18.58 -13.26
C GLN A 44 -11.26 17.86 -12.10
N LEU A 45 -10.53 17.60 -11.01
CA LEU A 45 -11.08 17.00 -9.80
C LEU A 45 -12.11 17.91 -9.14
N ASN A 46 -11.88 19.23 -9.11
CA ASN A 46 -12.83 20.16 -8.51
C ASN A 46 -14.15 20.29 -9.30
N ALA A 47 -14.21 19.83 -10.55
CA ALA A 47 -15.47 19.71 -11.27
C ALA A 47 -16.37 18.58 -10.72
N ILE A 48 -15.78 17.61 -10.02
CA ILE A 48 -16.51 16.53 -9.34
C ILE A 48 -16.77 16.97 -7.90
N VAL A 49 -18.04 17.07 -7.52
CA VAL A 49 -18.44 17.43 -6.16
C VAL A 49 -18.83 16.16 -5.41
N ILE A 50 -18.17 15.91 -4.28
CA ILE A 50 -18.48 14.81 -3.36
C ILE A 50 -18.90 15.41 -2.02
N ALA A 51 -20.05 14.97 -1.50
CA ALA A 51 -20.57 15.41 -0.20
C ALA A 51 -20.66 16.94 -0.03
N GLY A 52 -20.90 17.67 -1.13
CA GLY A 52 -21.00 19.14 -1.14
C GLY A 52 -19.67 19.88 -1.30
N PHE A 53 -18.54 19.17 -1.41
CA PHE A 53 -17.21 19.77 -1.60
C PHE A 53 -16.56 19.32 -2.92
N PRO A 54 -15.77 20.20 -3.58
CA PRO A 54 -14.96 19.80 -4.72
C PRO A 54 -13.98 18.68 -4.34
N LEU A 55 -13.85 17.65 -5.18
CA LEU A 55 -13.05 16.46 -4.87
C LEU A 55 -11.56 16.79 -4.68
N GLY A 56 -11.01 17.72 -5.46
CA GLY A 56 -9.62 18.16 -5.31
C GLY A 56 -9.38 18.82 -3.95
N TYR A 57 -10.32 19.66 -3.50
CA TYR A 57 -10.29 20.26 -2.16
C TYR A 57 -10.42 19.20 -1.05
N TYR A 58 -11.33 18.23 -1.20
CA TYR A 58 -11.48 17.13 -0.25
C TYR A 58 -10.20 16.29 -0.12
N MET A 59 -9.58 15.93 -1.25
CA MET A 59 -8.34 15.16 -1.27
C MET A 59 -7.18 15.89 -0.59
N GLY A 60 -7.06 17.20 -0.78
CA GLY A 60 -6.04 18.02 -0.11
C GLY A 60 -6.27 18.23 1.38
N SER A 61 -7.52 18.21 1.85
CA SER A 61 -7.86 18.49 3.25
C SER A 61 -7.92 17.24 4.14
N GLN A 62 -8.58 16.17 3.71
CA GLN A 62 -8.79 14.96 4.51
C GLN A 62 -8.62 13.66 3.73
N GLY A 63 -8.95 13.66 2.44
CA GLY A 63 -8.93 12.45 1.61
C GLY A 63 -7.58 11.76 1.58
N SER A 64 -6.49 12.51 1.39
CA SER A 64 -5.13 11.94 1.38
C SER A 64 -4.75 11.32 2.73
N LEU A 65 -5.16 11.94 3.85
CA LEU A 65 -4.89 11.44 5.20
C LEU A 65 -5.61 10.11 5.45
N ILE A 66 -6.88 10.01 5.06
CA ILE A 66 -7.65 8.75 5.15
C ILE A 66 -6.96 7.64 4.34
N VAL A 67 -6.51 7.95 3.13
CA VAL A 67 -5.80 6.97 2.29
C VAL A 67 -4.50 6.51 2.95
N PHE A 68 -3.73 7.40 3.58
CA PHE A 68 -2.53 7.00 4.32
C PHE A 68 -2.83 6.08 5.50
N VAL A 69 -3.89 6.36 6.27
CA VAL A 69 -4.30 5.47 7.36
C VAL A 69 -4.68 4.08 6.83
N VAL A 70 -5.47 4.01 5.77
CA VAL A 70 -5.83 2.75 5.10
C VAL A 70 -4.58 2.01 4.60
N MET A 71 -3.61 2.74 4.05
CA MET A 71 -2.34 2.18 3.58
C MET A 71 -1.53 1.54 4.70
N ILE A 72 -1.50 2.15 5.89
CA ILE A 72 -0.83 1.59 7.08
C ILE A 72 -1.51 0.30 7.53
N PHE A 73 -2.84 0.27 7.65
CA PHE A 73 -3.56 -0.94 8.03
C PHE A 73 -3.39 -2.06 7.00
N TYR A 74 -3.45 -1.71 5.71
CA TYR A 74 -3.20 -2.66 4.64
C TYR A 74 -1.78 -3.23 4.69
N TYR A 75 -0.77 -2.39 4.90
CA TYR A 75 0.60 -2.84 5.08
C TYR A 75 0.73 -3.81 6.25
N ALA A 76 0.19 -3.46 7.43
CA ALA A 76 0.25 -4.31 8.62
C ALA A 76 -0.42 -5.69 8.37
N PHE A 77 -1.57 -5.70 7.70
CA PHE A 77 -2.26 -6.93 7.33
C PHE A 77 -1.47 -7.76 6.32
N ALA A 78 -0.96 -7.13 5.26
CA ALA A 78 -0.19 -7.78 4.21
C ALA A 78 1.13 -8.35 4.76
N MET A 79 1.80 -7.61 5.64
CA MET A 79 3.04 -8.03 6.30
C MET A 79 2.80 -9.23 7.20
N ARG A 80 1.74 -9.22 8.02
CA ARG A 80 1.35 -10.38 8.82
C ARG A 80 1.12 -11.62 7.97
N ARG A 81 0.44 -11.48 6.83
CA ARG A 81 0.21 -12.60 5.90
C ARG A 81 1.51 -13.10 5.26
N LEU A 82 2.46 -12.20 5.00
CA LEU A 82 3.79 -12.54 4.50
C LEU A 82 4.60 -13.31 5.56
N ASP A 83 4.58 -12.86 6.81
CA ASP A 83 5.25 -13.52 7.93
C ASP A 83 4.69 -14.93 8.17
N GLU A 84 3.35 -15.08 8.12
CA GLU A 84 2.67 -16.38 8.22
C GLU A 84 3.07 -17.32 7.08
N LYS A 85 3.13 -16.81 5.84
CA LYS A 85 3.52 -17.59 4.65
C LYS A 85 4.95 -18.10 4.73
N TYR A 86 5.86 -17.30 5.28
CA TYR A 86 7.26 -17.66 5.44
C TYR A 86 7.57 -18.26 6.80
N GLY A 87 6.57 -18.53 7.66
CA GLY A 87 6.74 -19.18 8.96
C GLY A 87 7.62 -18.39 9.92
N LEU A 88 7.64 -17.06 9.79
CA LEU A 88 8.40 -16.12 10.63
C LEU A 88 7.58 -15.62 11.82
N ASN A 89 6.42 -16.24 12.10
CA ASN A 89 5.57 -15.91 13.25
C ASN A 89 6.38 -15.97 14.56
N VAL A 90 6.83 -14.80 15.02
CA VAL A 90 7.20 -14.59 16.41
C VAL A 90 5.90 -14.67 17.21
N LYS A 91 5.85 -15.63 18.13
CA LYS A 91 4.73 -15.88 19.04
C LYS A 91 4.28 -14.63 19.77
#